data_AF-A0A7W0W2Y8-F1
#
_entry.id   AF-A0A7W0W2Y8-F1
#
_cell.length_a   1.000
_cell.length_b   1.000
_cell.length_c   1.000
_cell.angle_alpha   90.00
_cell.angle_beta   90.00
_cell.angle_gamma   90.00
#
_symmetry.space_group_name_H-M   'P 1'
#
loop_
_entity.id
_entity.type
_entity.pdbx_description
1 polymer ?
#
loop_
_entity_poly.entity_id
_entity_poly.type
_entity_poly.pdbx_seq_one_letter_code
_entity_poly.pdbx_strand_id
1 'polypeptide(L)'
;MEKELAARLGAKKLRRDEPLGQYTTFKIGGPADLFYDATSTDELAGAITAARELDVPWFVLGLGANILVGDKGFRGLVIRNTSQHFNFSDDG
;
A
#
# COMPACT_ATOMS: atom_id res chain seq x y z
N MET A 1 6.36 16.00 -4.30
CA MET A 1 5.25 15.05 -4.06
C MET A 1 5.63 14.02 -3.01
N GLU A 2 6.72 13.28 -3.18
CA GLU A 2 7.13 12.27 -2.20
C GLU A 2 7.36 12.82 -0.77
N LYS A 3 8.08 13.94 -0.62
CA LYS A 3 8.27 14.58 0.70
C LYS A 3 6.94 14.94 1.39
N GLU A 4 5.95 15.37 0.62
CA GLU A 4 4.62 15.71 1.11
C GLU A 4 3.84 14.45 1.51
N LEU A 5 3.95 13.38 0.70
CA LEU A 5 3.37 12.08 1.04
C LEU A 5 3.99 11.51 2.33
N ALA A 6 5.32 11.61 2.49
CA ALA A 6 6.03 11.20 3.69
C ALA A 6 5.65 12.05 4.92
N ALA A 7 5.36 13.35 4.74
CA ALA A 7 4.86 14.21 5.81
C ALA A 7 3.46 13.78 6.27
N ARG A 8 2.58 13.39 5.35
CA ARG A 8 1.19 12.98 5.64
C ARG A 8 1.07 11.56 6.19
N LEU A 9 1.84 10.62 5.65
CA LEU A 9 1.73 9.19 5.99
C LEU A 9 2.74 8.73 7.05
N GLY A 10 3.67 9.62 7.43
CA GLY A 10 4.76 9.33 8.35
C GLY A 10 5.95 8.70 7.63
N ALA A 11 7.04 9.45 7.53
CA ALA A 11 8.25 9.05 6.78
C ALA A 11 8.83 7.68 7.18
N LYS A 12 8.66 7.26 8.44
CA LYS A 12 9.14 5.95 8.92
C LYS A 12 8.33 4.76 8.37
N LYS A 13 7.08 4.98 7.95
CA LYS A 13 6.19 3.94 7.41
C LYS A 13 6.27 3.84 5.88
N LEU A 14 6.89 4.81 5.22
CA LEU A 14 7.03 4.85 3.76
C LEU A 14 8.39 4.26 3.36
N ARG A 15 8.38 3.11 2.69
CA ARG A 15 9.58 2.45 2.17
C ARG A 15 9.77 2.78 0.70
N ARG A 16 11.03 2.85 0.24
CA ARG A 16 11.40 3.13 -1.15
C ARG A 16 11.96 1.88 -1.81
N ASP A 17 11.76 1.79 -3.12
CA ASP A 17 12.30 0.71 -3.97
C ASP A 17 11.99 -0.69 -3.41
N GLU A 18 10.79 -0.85 -2.85
CA GLU A 18 10.42 -2.05 -2.10
C GLU A 18 10.08 -3.20 -3.06
N PRO A 19 10.80 -4.33 -3.05
CA PRO A 19 10.54 -5.46 -3.92
C PRO A 19 9.15 -6.07 -3.65
N LEU A 20 8.27 -6.06 -4.66
CA LEU A 20 6.89 -6.52 -4.46
C LEU A 20 6.77 -8.05 -4.40
N GLY A 21 7.76 -8.79 -4.88
CA GLY A 21 7.77 -10.26 -4.83
C GLY A 21 7.56 -10.83 -3.43
N GLN A 22 8.04 -10.18 -2.37
CA GLN A 22 7.85 -10.68 -1.00
C GLN A 22 6.40 -10.56 -0.48
N TYR A 23 5.51 -9.91 -1.24
CA TYR A 23 4.11 -9.68 -0.90
C TYR A 23 3.13 -10.34 -1.88
N THR A 24 3.61 -11.12 -2.86
CA THR A 24 2.77 -11.85 -3.80
C THR A 24 2.91 -13.36 -3.60
N THR A 25 1.85 -14.13 -3.84
CA THR A 25 1.89 -15.60 -3.70
C THR A 25 2.89 -16.23 -4.69
N PHE A 26 3.01 -15.66 -5.89
CA PHE A 26 3.96 -16.12 -6.90
C PHE A 26 5.41 -15.77 -6.60
N LYS A 27 5.68 -14.96 -5.56
CA LYS A 27 7.01 -14.51 -5.17
C LYS A 27 7.79 -13.77 -6.26
N ILE A 28 7.05 -13.14 -7.16
CA ILE A 28 7.57 -12.34 -8.27
C ILE A 28 7.00 -10.93 -8.21
N GLY A 29 7.79 -9.97 -8.68
CA GLY A 29 7.44 -8.56 -8.67
C GLY A 29 8.65 -7.67 -8.43
N GLY A 30 8.89 -6.75 -9.36
CA GLY A 30 9.86 -5.68 -9.21
C GLY A 30 9.50 -4.66 -8.13
N PRO A 31 10.28 -3.58 -7.99
CA PRO A 31 10.11 -2.63 -6.89
C PRO A 31 8.89 -1.73 -7.07
N ALA A 32 8.23 -1.38 -5.97
CA ALA A 32 7.40 -0.18 -5.90
C ALA A 32 8.29 1.04 -5.61
N ASP A 33 8.06 2.17 -6.29
CA ASP A 33 8.78 3.42 -5.96
C ASP A 33 8.57 3.78 -4.49
N LEU A 34 7.32 3.65 -4.02
CA LEU A 34 6.92 3.87 -2.64
C LEU A 34 6.02 2.72 -2.17
N PHE A 35 6.24 2.26 -0.96
CA PHE A 35 5.46 1.21 -0.32
C PHE A 35 5.02 1.63 1.07
N TYR A 36 3.74 1.44 1.38
CA TYR A 36 3.14 1.80 2.65
C TYR A 36 2.29 0.67 3.22
N ASP A 37 2.52 0.31 4.48
CA ASP A 37 1.70 -0.64 5.23
C ASP A 37 0.59 0.08 5.99
N ALA A 38 -0.65 -0.04 5.51
CA ALA A 38 -1.84 0.49 6.17
C ALA A 38 -2.38 -0.54 7.16
N THR A 39 -2.21 -0.25 8.45
CA THR A 39 -2.55 -1.16 9.58
C THR A 39 -3.92 -0.90 10.18
N SER A 40 -4.63 0.14 9.73
CA SER A 40 -6.00 0.46 10.10
C SER A 40 -6.80 0.96 8.90
N THR A 41 -8.13 0.97 9.03
CA THR A 41 -9.04 1.59 8.04
C THR A 41 -8.72 3.07 7.81
N ASP A 42 -8.40 3.81 8.88
CA ASP A 42 -8.06 5.23 8.79
C ASP A 42 -6.74 5.46 8.04
N GLU A 43 -5.73 4.62 8.27
CA GLU A 43 -4.47 4.67 7.54
C GLU A 43 -4.65 4.34 6.06
N LEU A 44 -5.49 3.35 5.73
CA LEU A 44 -5.80 2.99 4.36
C LEU A 44 -6.50 4.15 3.63
N ALA A 45 -7.54 4.72 4.26
CA ALA A 45 -8.28 5.85 3.71
C ALA A 45 -7.39 7.10 3.55
N GLY A 46 -6.54 7.37 4.56
CA GLY A 46 -5.59 8.48 4.53
C GLY A 46 -4.54 8.33 3.42
N ALA A 47 -3.98 7.14 3.23
CA ALA A 47 -3.00 6.86 2.17
C ALA A 47 -3.60 7.05 0.77
N ILE A 48 -4.81 6.54 0.53
CA ILE A 48 -5.51 6.72 -0.76
C ILE A 48 -5.83 8.19 -1.01
N THR A 49 -6.33 8.90 0.01
CA THR A 49 -6.68 10.32 -0.10
C THR A 49 -5.44 11.17 -0.39
N ALA A 50 -4.35 10.96 0.33
CA ALA A 50 -3.10 11.68 0.11
C ALA A 50 -2.51 11.42 -1.29
N ALA A 51 -2.52 10.17 -1.75
CA ALA A 51 -2.03 9.83 -3.09
C ALA A 51 -2.88 10.50 -4.19
N ARG A 52 -4.21 10.51 -4.02
CA ARG A 52 -5.14 11.15 -4.96
C ARG A 52 -4.97 12.67 -5.01
N GLU A 53 -4.86 13.33 -3.86
CA GLU A 53 -4.68 14.80 -3.79
C GLU A 53 -3.34 15.27 -4.34
N LEU A 54 -2.31 14.42 -4.23
CA LEU A 54 -0.96 14.71 -4.74
C LEU A 54 -0.72 14.19 -6.15
N ASP A 55 -1.76 13.65 -6.82
CA ASP A 55 -1.68 13.10 -8.16
C ASP A 55 -0.56 12.04 -8.32
N VAL A 56 -0.36 11.24 -7.26
CA VAL A 56 0.60 10.13 -7.24
C VAL A 56 -0.14 8.87 -7.68
N PRO A 57 0.30 8.17 -8.75
CA PRO A 57 -0.27 6.88 -9.12
C PRO A 57 -0.20 5.91 -7.94
N TRP A 58 -1.29 5.18 -7.66
CA TRP A 58 -1.34 4.29 -6.52
C TRP A 58 -2.04 2.97 -6.83
N PHE A 59 -1.70 1.96 -6.05
CA PHE A 59 -2.29 0.62 -6.12
C PHE A 59 -2.50 0.06 -4.72
N VAL A 60 -3.70 -0.46 -4.44
CA VAL A 60 -3.99 -1.14 -3.17
C VAL A 60 -3.69 -2.63 -3.30
N LEU A 61 -2.76 -3.11 -2.49
CA LEU A 61 -2.37 -4.50 -2.40
C LEU A 61 -3.02 -5.15 -1.17
N GLY A 62 -3.75 -6.26 -1.37
CA GLY A 62 -4.18 -7.13 -0.29
C GLY A 62 -3.06 -8.11 0.11
N LEU A 63 -3.39 -9.40 0.16
CA LEU A 63 -2.41 -10.46 0.42
C LEU A 63 -1.61 -10.91 -0.82
N GLY A 64 -1.86 -10.30 -1.98
CA GLY A 64 -1.15 -10.62 -3.22
C GLY A 64 -1.43 -12.01 -3.80
N ALA A 65 -2.57 -12.63 -3.45
CA ALA A 65 -2.93 -13.98 -3.87
C ALA A 65 -3.42 -14.11 -5.32
N ASN A 66 -3.85 -13.01 -5.94
CA ASN A 66 -4.40 -13.01 -7.30
C ASN A 66 -3.86 -11.83 -8.12
N ILE A 67 -2.55 -11.62 -8.08
CA ILE A 67 -1.90 -10.59 -8.89
C ILE A 67 -0.54 -11.05 -9.40
N LEU A 68 -0.18 -10.58 -10.59
CA LEU A 68 1.12 -10.74 -11.21
C LEU A 68 1.76 -9.36 -11.34
N VAL A 69 2.92 -9.17 -10.72
CA VAL A 69 3.69 -7.93 -10.82
C VAL A 69 4.90 -8.21 -11.71
N GLY A 70 5.08 -7.43 -12.77
CA GLY A 70 6.24 -7.57 -13.65
C GLY A 70 7.55 -7.06 -13.03
N ASP A 71 8.67 -7.34 -13.66
CA ASP A 71 10.01 -7.00 -13.15
C ASP A 71 10.27 -5.49 -13.03
N LYS A 72 9.55 -4.67 -13.80
CA LYS A 72 9.59 -3.21 -13.68
C LYS A 72 8.86 -2.69 -12.43
N GLY A 73 8.13 -3.55 -11.74
CA GLY A 73 7.38 -3.23 -10.53
C GLY A 73 6.27 -2.20 -10.78
N PHE A 74 6.05 -1.32 -9.80
CA PHE A 74 5.00 -0.29 -9.85
C PHE A 74 5.61 1.10 -9.73
N ARG A 75 5.20 2.04 -10.59
CA ARG A 75 5.65 3.43 -10.56
C ARG A 75 4.64 4.26 -9.80
N GLY A 76 4.99 4.69 -8.59
CA GLY A 76 4.08 5.31 -7.63
C GLY A 76 3.98 4.57 -6.30
N LEU A 77 2.85 4.75 -5.60
CA LEU A 77 2.61 4.23 -4.25
C LEU A 77 1.85 2.91 -4.25
N VAL A 78 2.46 1.86 -3.69
CA VAL A 78 1.74 0.65 -3.30
C VAL A 78 1.32 0.76 -1.84
N ILE A 79 0.01 0.59 -1.59
CA ILE A 79 -0.60 0.64 -0.27
C ILE A 79 -1.02 -0.79 0.09
N ARG A 80 -0.30 -1.45 0.98
CA ARG A 80 -0.68 -2.78 1.45
C ARG A 80 -1.66 -2.67 2.61
N ASN A 81 -2.86 -3.20 2.42
CA ASN A 81 -3.85 -3.30 3.49
C ASN A 81 -3.53 -4.49 4.40
N THR A 82 -3.12 -4.20 5.63
CA THR A 82 -2.87 -5.18 6.70
C THR A 82 -3.79 -4.97 7.90
N SER A 83 -4.85 -4.17 7.73
CA SER A 83 -5.83 -3.92 8.79
C SER A 83 -6.51 -5.21 9.26
N GLN A 84 -6.63 -5.35 10.58
CA GLN A 84 -7.28 -6.48 11.23
C GLN A 84 -8.30 -5.93 12.23
N HIS A 85 -9.55 -5.84 11.83
CA HIS A 85 -10.64 -5.47 12.73
C HIS A 85 -11.94 -6.11 12.23
N PHE A 86 -12.54 -6.93 13.08
CA PHE A 86 -13.83 -7.57 12.83
C PHE A 86 -14.71 -7.32 14.05
N ASN A 87 -15.85 -6.67 13.84
CA ASN A 87 -16.89 -6.55 14.85
C ASN A 87 -18.06 -7.43 14.41
N PHE A 88 -18.41 -8.40 15.24
CA PHE A 88 -19.66 -9.13 15.10
C PHE A 88 -20.68 -8.38 15.94
N SER A 89 -21.67 -7.77 15.29
CA SER A 89 -22.83 -7.23 15.98
C SER A 89 -23.82 -8.38 16.16
N ASP A 90 -24.18 -8.67 17.42
CA ASP A 90 -25.14 -9.71 17.77
C ASP A 90 -26.54 -9.11 17.62
N ASP A 91 -26.90 -8.82 16.37
CA ASP A 91 -28.19 -8.26 15.98
C ASP A 91 -29.15 -9.45 15.80
N GLY A 92 -29.49 -10.09 16.93
CA GLY A 92 -30.44 -11.20 16.98
C GLY A 92 -31.83 -10.85 16.47
#